data_AF-A0A2R9UDI7-F1
#
_entry.id   AF-A0A2R9UDI7-F1
#
_cell.length_a   1.000
_cell.length_b   1.000
_cell.length_c   1.000
_cell.angle_alpha   90.00
_cell.angle_beta   90.00
_cell.angle_gamma   90.00
#
_symmetry.space_group_name_H-M   'P 1'
#
loop_
_entity.id
_entity.type
_entity.pdbx_description
1 polymer ?
#
loop_
_entity_poly.entity_id
_entity_poly.type
_entity_poly.pdbx_seq_one_letter_code
_entity_poly.pdbx_strand_id
1 'polypeptide(L)'
;MRIRPIASLSVAAAAVLLLAGCTGSSPDSPTPDASGSADAGACQSALSQGEVSSDVQVSGDFQGKVEVKLPDGYTPGGLERTTLVEGSGQQVRAGDVLKANFTLVDAATGEVQLETQSTEPDGMDTLISSQQIFGAALECATIGSRTVSAFPAGVLGEGSPAFLLVADAIEELPTRATGTEVAPAEGMPTVTFDDKGAPTITMTGAPAPTETRVVNLRQGDGDVVNPGDQVIVQYTGALYDDGTVFDSSWTSGTPAEFATTGVVPGFRKALEGQTVGSQVLVVMPASDGYGDQGQGSIPANAPLVFVVDILGVQHAAATGQ
;
A
#
# COMPACT_ATOMS: atom_id res chain seq x y z
N MET A 1 32.27 2.67 50.25
CA MET A 1 33.06 1.60 50.93
C MET A 1 32.10 0.72 51.73
N ARG A 2 32.17 -0.61 51.54
CA ARG A 2 31.30 -1.75 52.00
C ARG A 2 30.73 -2.49 50.76
N ILE A 3 31.46 -3.39 50.07
CA ILE A 3 31.78 -4.81 50.37
C ILE A 3 30.47 -5.62 50.61
N ARG A 4 29.86 -6.27 49.60
CA ARG A 4 30.02 -7.68 49.08
C ARG A 4 29.33 -8.76 49.98
N PRO A 5 29.04 -10.01 49.54
CA PRO A 5 28.28 -10.59 48.38
C PRO A 5 27.40 -11.82 48.81
N ILE A 6 27.02 -12.74 47.87
CA ILE A 6 26.60 -14.18 48.04
C ILE A 6 25.06 -14.38 48.25
N ALA A 7 24.31 -15.37 47.72
CA ALA A 7 24.56 -16.65 47.03
C ALA A 7 23.37 -17.03 46.13
N SER A 8 23.69 -17.86 45.14
CA SER A 8 22.86 -18.78 44.35
C SER A 8 22.08 -19.81 45.18
N LEU A 9 20.88 -20.18 44.72
CA LEU A 9 20.29 -21.50 45.00
C LEU A 9 19.43 -21.97 43.82
N SER A 10 19.95 -22.98 43.12
CA SER A 10 19.24 -23.81 42.16
C SER A 10 18.47 -24.90 42.93
N VAL A 11 17.20 -25.14 42.58
CA VAL A 11 16.49 -26.37 42.94
C VAL A 11 15.91 -26.98 41.67
N ALA A 12 16.52 -28.10 41.27
CA ALA A 12 15.95 -29.03 40.31
C ALA A 12 15.01 -29.98 41.08
N ALA A 13 13.79 -30.18 40.56
CA ALA A 13 12.94 -31.29 40.94
C ALA A 13 12.43 -31.96 39.67
N ALA A 14 13.07 -33.08 39.33
CA ALA A 14 12.58 -34.04 38.36
C ALA A 14 11.57 -34.96 39.05
N ALA A 15 10.38 -35.10 38.48
CA ALA A 15 9.46 -36.20 38.78
C ALA A 15 9.02 -36.81 37.45
N VAL A 16 9.23 -38.12 37.37
CA VAL A 16 9.18 -38.94 36.16
C VAL A 16 8.03 -39.94 36.30
N LEU A 17 7.23 -40.02 35.23
CA LEU A 17 6.41 -41.14 34.72
C LEU A 17 5.22 -41.68 35.52
N LEU A 18 4.08 -41.79 34.82
CA LEU A 18 3.46 -43.10 34.54
C LEU A 18 2.66 -43.04 33.21
N LEU A 19 2.97 -43.99 32.33
CA LEU A 19 2.32 -44.27 31.04
C LEU A 19 0.99 -44.99 31.24
N ALA A 20 -0.01 -44.65 30.43
CA ALA A 20 -1.03 -45.58 29.97
C ALA A 20 -1.20 -45.38 28.46
N GLY A 21 -0.85 -46.40 27.68
CA GLY A 21 -0.99 -46.41 26.23
C GLY A 21 -2.37 -46.88 25.79
N CYS A 22 -2.73 -46.52 24.56
CA CYS A 22 -3.62 -47.30 23.71
C CYS A 22 -3.18 -47.14 22.25
N THR A 23 -3.29 -48.25 21.55
CA THR A 23 -2.89 -48.56 20.18
C THR A 23 -3.89 -48.04 19.14
N GLY A 24 -3.43 -47.71 17.93
CA GLY A 24 -4.31 -47.58 16.76
C GLY A 24 -3.60 -46.91 15.58
N SER A 25 -3.45 -47.63 14.47
CA SER A 25 -2.79 -47.18 13.24
C SER A 25 -3.79 -46.87 12.14
N SER A 26 -3.46 -45.86 11.31
CA SER A 26 -3.98 -45.45 9.98
C SER A 26 -5.00 -44.28 9.97
N PRO A 27 -5.16 -43.57 8.84
CA PRO A 27 -4.21 -42.63 8.22
C PRO A 27 -4.87 -41.24 7.95
N ASP A 28 -4.14 -40.33 7.30
CA ASP A 28 -4.61 -39.06 6.71
C ASP A 28 -5.04 -37.95 7.67
N SER A 29 -4.05 -37.32 8.29
CA SER A 29 -4.15 -35.89 8.62
C SER A 29 -3.79 -35.10 7.35
N PRO A 30 -4.68 -34.25 6.81
CA PRO A 30 -4.31 -33.41 5.68
C PRO A 30 -3.18 -32.47 6.12
N THR A 31 -2.02 -32.62 5.49
CA THR A 31 -0.99 -31.59 5.45
C THR A 31 -1.65 -30.31 4.92
N PRO A 32 -1.45 -29.13 5.53
CA PRO A 32 -1.94 -27.90 4.93
C PRO A 32 -1.13 -27.67 3.66
N ASP A 33 -1.70 -28.03 2.51
CA ASP A 33 -1.19 -27.60 1.21
C ASP A 33 -1.27 -26.07 1.19
N ALA A 34 -0.11 -25.43 1.18
CA ALA A 34 0.06 -24.02 0.85
C ALA A 34 -0.18 -23.81 -0.66
N SER A 35 -1.41 -24.10 -1.08
CA SER A 35 -1.98 -23.81 -2.38
C SER A 35 -3.40 -23.29 -2.19
N GLY A 36 -3.56 -22.38 -1.23
CA GLY A 36 -4.66 -21.41 -1.28
C GLY A 36 -4.25 -20.33 -2.26
N SER A 37 -4.53 -20.54 -3.55
CA SER A 37 -4.71 -19.39 -4.44
C SER A 37 -5.77 -18.54 -3.78
N ALA A 38 -5.40 -17.38 -3.24
CA ALA A 38 -6.38 -16.37 -2.87
C ALA A 38 -7.25 -16.19 -4.11
N ASP A 39 -8.54 -16.45 -3.96
CA ASP A 39 -9.48 -16.29 -5.05
C ASP A 39 -9.52 -14.78 -5.33
N ALA A 40 -8.84 -14.34 -6.39
CA ALA A 40 -8.67 -12.93 -6.73
C ALA A 40 -10.00 -12.23 -7.12
N GLY A 41 -11.14 -12.89 -6.88
CA GLY A 41 -12.49 -12.38 -7.10
C GLY A 41 -13.42 -12.44 -5.88
N ALA A 42 -12.96 -12.94 -4.71
CA ALA A 42 -13.78 -12.94 -3.50
C ALA A 42 -13.54 -11.64 -2.71
N CYS A 43 -14.63 -11.00 -2.27
CA CYS A 43 -14.57 -9.84 -1.39
C CYS A 43 -13.82 -10.18 -0.10
N GLN A 44 -12.68 -9.53 0.16
CA GLN A 44 -11.84 -9.79 1.33
C GLN A 44 -12.05 -8.77 2.44
N SER A 45 -12.85 -7.73 2.18
CA SER A 45 -13.15 -6.67 3.15
C SER A 45 -13.78 -7.24 4.42
N ALA A 46 -13.21 -6.88 5.56
CA ALA A 46 -13.76 -7.20 6.87
C ALA A 46 -15.01 -6.36 7.21
N LEU A 47 -15.35 -5.36 6.37
CA LEU A 47 -16.55 -4.56 6.53
C LEU A 47 -17.78 -5.37 6.11
N SER A 48 -18.51 -5.85 7.12
CA SER A 48 -19.78 -6.51 6.91
C SER A 48 -20.81 -5.54 6.30
N GLN A 49 -21.65 -6.03 5.39
CA GLN A 49 -22.80 -5.23 4.96
C GLN A 49 -23.73 -5.04 6.17
N GLY A 50 -23.96 -3.78 6.52
CA GLY A 50 -24.79 -3.37 7.65
C GLY A 50 -25.61 -2.14 7.32
N GLU A 51 -26.40 -1.68 8.28
CA GLU A 51 -27.29 -0.52 8.14
C GLU A 51 -26.73 0.70 8.87
N VAL A 52 -25.44 1.02 8.71
CA VAL A 52 -24.87 2.29 9.21
C VAL A 52 -25.76 3.49 8.81
N SER A 53 -26.34 3.45 7.61
CA SER A 53 -27.22 4.49 7.09
C SER A 53 -28.60 4.58 7.76
N SER A 54 -29.03 3.60 8.58
CA SER A 54 -30.31 3.71 9.29
C SER A 54 -30.24 4.74 10.43
N ASP A 55 -29.08 4.85 11.05
CA ASP A 55 -28.83 5.76 12.18
C ASP A 55 -28.11 7.05 11.75
N VAL A 56 -27.39 7.02 10.62
CA VAL A 56 -26.59 8.13 10.10
C VAL A 56 -27.20 8.68 8.82
N GLN A 57 -27.44 10.00 8.78
CA GLN A 57 -27.84 10.66 7.53
C GLN A 57 -26.63 11.27 6.84
N VAL A 58 -26.32 10.76 5.66
CA VAL A 58 -25.28 11.30 4.79
C VAL A 58 -25.96 11.97 3.59
N SER A 59 -25.60 13.22 3.30
CA SER A 59 -26.14 13.99 2.17
C SER A 59 -25.04 14.74 1.42
N GLY A 60 -25.38 15.23 0.23
CA GLY A 60 -24.45 15.89 -0.69
C GLY A 60 -24.43 15.19 -2.03
N ASP A 61 -24.07 15.91 -3.09
CA ASP A 61 -23.93 15.34 -4.43
C ASP A 61 -22.75 14.35 -4.47
N PHE A 62 -22.80 13.38 -5.38
CA PHE A 62 -21.67 12.46 -5.61
C PHE A 62 -20.43 13.27 -6.02
N GLN A 63 -19.26 12.94 -5.44
CA GLN A 63 -18.02 13.72 -5.51
C GLN A 63 -18.09 15.15 -4.94
N GLY A 64 -19.27 15.64 -4.56
CA GLY A 64 -19.44 16.93 -3.91
C GLY A 64 -19.13 16.88 -2.41
N LYS A 65 -19.24 18.04 -1.78
CA LYS A 65 -19.14 18.18 -0.32
C LYS A 65 -20.14 17.27 0.39
N VAL A 66 -19.66 16.56 1.41
CA VAL A 66 -20.47 15.62 2.19
C VAL A 66 -20.89 16.28 3.51
N GLU A 67 -22.17 16.16 3.84
CA GLU A 67 -22.70 16.49 5.17
C GLU A 67 -23.14 15.21 5.87
N VAL A 68 -22.69 15.02 7.11
CA VAL A 68 -23.05 13.87 7.95
C VAL A 68 -23.77 14.37 9.19
N LYS A 69 -24.98 13.83 9.45
CA LYS A 69 -25.75 14.10 10.67
C LYS A 69 -25.83 12.83 11.51
N LEU A 70 -25.40 12.96 12.76
CA LEU A 70 -25.33 11.87 13.74
C LEU A 70 -26.33 12.09 14.89
N PRO A 71 -26.88 11.01 15.45
CA PRO A 71 -27.54 11.06 16.75
C PRO A 71 -26.59 11.51 17.84
N ASP A 72 -27.11 12.20 18.87
CA ASP A 72 -26.31 12.61 20.03
C ASP A 72 -25.71 11.38 20.73
N GLY A 73 -24.37 11.36 20.87
CA GLY A 73 -23.66 10.26 21.52
C GLY A 73 -23.58 8.99 20.68
N TYR A 74 -23.70 9.09 19.35
CA TYR A 74 -23.56 7.96 18.45
C TYR A 74 -22.26 7.18 18.69
N THR A 75 -22.35 5.86 18.69
CA THR A 75 -21.20 4.96 18.81
C THR A 75 -21.46 3.75 17.90
N PRO A 76 -20.60 3.51 16.90
CA PRO A 76 -20.70 2.32 16.05
C PRO A 76 -20.68 1.03 16.89
N GLY A 77 -21.67 0.17 16.67
CA GLY A 77 -21.75 -1.14 17.33
C GLY A 77 -20.79 -2.18 16.76
N GLY A 78 -20.28 -1.97 15.55
CA GLY A 78 -19.43 -2.90 14.83
C GLY A 78 -18.79 -2.29 13.58
N LEU A 79 -17.96 -3.09 12.90
CA LEU A 79 -17.39 -2.76 11.60
C LEU A 79 -18.40 -3.07 10.50
N GLU A 80 -19.05 -2.03 10.02
CA GLU A 80 -20.17 -2.13 9.10
C GLU A 80 -20.01 -1.13 7.96
N ARG A 81 -20.59 -1.47 6.80
CA ARG A 81 -20.65 -0.60 5.64
C ARG A 81 -22.02 -0.64 5.00
N THR A 82 -22.50 0.52 4.58
CA THR A 82 -23.68 0.67 3.73
C THR A 82 -23.33 1.37 2.43
N THR A 83 -23.89 0.89 1.32
CA THR A 83 -23.81 1.60 0.03
C THR A 83 -24.97 2.59 -0.05
N LEU A 84 -24.65 3.88 -0.12
CA LEU A 84 -25.63 4.98 -0.15
C LEU A 84 -26.03 5.35 -1.58
N VAL A 85 -25.08 5.24 -2.51
CA VAL A 85 -25.29 5.42 -3.95
C VAL A 85 -24.71 4.19 -4.63
N GLU A 86 -25.52 3.51 -5.43
CA GLU A 86 -25.08 2.34 -6.19
C GLU A 86 -24.44 2.79 -7.51
N GLY A 87 -23.17 2.44 -7.68
CA GLY A 87 -22.45 2.67 -8.92
C GLY A 87 -22.80 1.64 -9.99
N SER A 88 -22.66 2.03 -11.26
CA SER A 88 -22.92 1.15 -12.41
C SER A 88 -21.64 0.67 -13.10
N GLY A 89 -20.46 1.04 -12.59
CA GLY A 89 -19.18 0.68 -13.18
C GLY A 89 -18.68 -0.71 -12.76
N GLN A 90 -17.42 -0.98 -13.07
CA GLN A 90 -16.76 -2.23 -12.70
C GLN A 90 -16.72 -2.40 -11.17
N GLN A 91 -16.78 -3.64 -10.71
CA GLN A 91 -16.55 -3.95 -9.31
C GLN A 91 -15.08 -3.74 -8.95
N VAL A 92 -14.85 -3.00 -7.88
CA VAL A 92 -13.55 -2.71 -7.27
C VAL A 92 -12.99 -3.95 -6.60
N ARG A 93 -11.71 -4.25 -6.85
CA ARG A 93 -11.00 -5.43 -6.36
C ARG A 93 -9.70 -5.05 -5.66
N ALA A 94 -9.22 -5.95 -4.80
CA ALA A 94 -7.90 -5.82 -4.20
C ALA A 94 -6.83 -5.71 -5.28
N GLY A 95 -5.95 -4.72 -5.14
CA GLY A 95 -4.89 -4.39 -6.08
C GLY A 95 -5.25 -3.39 -7.18
N ASP A 96 -6.54 -3.03 -7.32
CA ASP A 96 -6.93 -1.90 -8.17
C ASP A 96 -6.36 -0.60 -7.59
N VAL A 97 -6.08 0.37 -8.45
CA VAL A 97 -5.74 1.73 -8.05
C VAL A 97 -6.91 2.60 -8.44
N LEU A 98 -7.51 3.32 -7.51
CA LEU A 98 -8.66 4.17 -7.77
C LEU A 98 -8.36 5.62 -7.46
N LYS A 99 -8.95 6.52 -8.24
CA LYS A 99 -9.23 7.86 -7.75
C LYS A 99 -10.51 7.80 -6.90
N ALA A 100 -10.45 8.35 -5.70
CA ALA A 100 -11.58 8.33 -4.78
C ALA A 100 -11.67 9.60 -3.94
N ASN A 101 -12.87 9.91 -3.45
CA ASN A 101 -13.06 10.94 -2.43
C ASN A 101 -13.36 10.30 -1.07
N PHE A 102 -12.84 10.90 -0.01
CA PHE A 102 -13.04 10.45 1.36
C PHE A 102 -13.43 11.62 2.27
N THR A 103 -14.43 11.38 3.11
CA THR A 103 -14.78 12.24 4.23
C THR A 103 -14.72 11.42 5.51
N LEU A 104 -13.78 11.75 6.40
CA LEU A 104 -13.62 11.10 7.70
C LEU A 104 -14.26 11.98 8.77
N VAL A 105 -15.17 11.41 9.56
CA VAL A 105 -15.96 12.12 10.56
C VAL A 105 -15.78 11.46 11.91
N ASP A 106 -15.43 12.22 12.95
CA ASP A 106 -15.43 11.71 14.33
C ASP A 106 -16.86 11.30 14.72
N ALA A 107 -17.05 10.04 15.13
CA ALA A 107 -18.38 9.51 15.36
C ALA A 107 -19.05 10.06 16.63
N ALA A 108 -18.28 10.58 17.59
CA ALA A 108 -18.79 11.12 18.83
C ALA A 108 -19.19 12.60 18.69
N THR A 109 -18.44 13.38 17.91
CA THR A 109 -18.66 14.83 17.76
C THR A 109 -19.33 15.22 16.45
N GLY A 110 -19.26 14.38 15.42
CA GLY A 110 -19.68 14.72 14.07
C GLY A 110 -18.72 15.68 13.34
N GLU A 111 -17.53 15.94 13.91
CA GLU A 111 -16.53 16.81 13.31
C GLU A 111 -15.83 16.13 12.14
N VAL A 112 -15.74 16.83 11.01
CA VAL A 112 -15.00 16.37 9.83
C VAL A 112 -13.50 16.53 10.08
N GLN A 113 -12.76 15.43 10.03
CA GLN A 113 -11.31 15.36 10.26
C GLN A 113 -10.53 15.33 8.94
N LEU A 114 -11.12 14.77 7.88
CA LEU A 114 -10.55 14.70 6.54
C LEU A 114 -11.66 14.93 5.52
N GLU A 115 -11.36 15.70 4.48
CA GLU A 115 -12.24 15.91 3.32
C GLU A 115 -11.35 16.08 2.08
N THR A 116 -11.36 15.10 1.17
CA THR A 116 -10.46 15.12 -0.02
C THR A 116 -11.10 15.77 -1.25
N GLN A 117 -12.43 15.93 -1.26
CA GLN A 117 -13.15 16.56 -2.37
C GLN A 117 -13.01 18.10 -2.42
N SER A 118 -12.41 18.69 -1.38
CA SER A 118 -12.23 20.14 -1.22
C SER A 118 -10.76 20.56 -1.18
N THR A 119 -9.84 19.62 -1.42
CA THR A 119 -8.39 19.84 -1.42
C THR A 119 -7.87 19.71 -2.84
N GLU A 120 -6.86 20.50 -3.22
CA GLU A 120 -6.11 20.28 -4.46
C GLU A 120 -4.93 19.32 -4.17
N PRO A 121 -4.69 18.30 -5.02
CA PRO A 121 -5.52 17.87 -6.15
C PRO A 121 -6.84 17.23 -5.69
N ASP A 122 -7.90 17.36 -6.49
CA ASP A 122 -9.22 16.83 -6.16
C ASP A 122 -9.15 15.31 -6.02
N GLY A 123 -9.51 14.79 -4.85
CA GLY A 123 -9.52 13.37 -4.54
C GLY A 123 -8.16 12.78 -4.16
N MET A 124 -8.14 11.47 -3.99
CA MET A 124 -6.99 10.73 -3.49
C MET A 124 -6.81 9.44 -4.28
N ASP A 125 -5.60 9.25 -4.81
CA ASP A 125 -5.21 8.01 -5.45
C ASP A 125 -5.01 6.92 -4.39
N THR A 126 -5.75 5.83 -4.51
CA THR A 126 -5.90 4.82 -3.44
C THR A 126 -5.63 3.43 -4.00
N LEU A 127 -4.67 2.72 -3.44
CA LEU A 127 -4.53 1.28 -3.68
C LEU A 127 -5.58 0.53 -2.88
N ILE A 128 -6.35 -0.32 -3.55
CA ILE A 128 -7.38 -1.11 -2.90
C ILE A 128 -6.73 -2.29 -2.18
N SER A 129 -6.83 -2.26 -0.86
CA SER A 129 -6.33 -3.30 0.03
C SER A 129 -7.22 -3.39 1.26
N SER A 130 -7.57 -4.60 1.67
CA SER A 130 -8.33 -4.86 2.90
C SER A 130 -7.56 -4.47 4.17
N GLN A 131 -6.25 -4.26 4.06
CA GLN A 131 -5.38 -3.85 5.18
C GLN A 131 -5.39 -2.33 5.39
N GLN A 132 -5.75 -1.55 4.37
CA GLN A 132 -5.80 -0.10 4.42
C GLN A 132 -7.25 0.34 4.54
N ILE A 133 -7.53 1.26 5.46
CA ILE A 133 -8.92 1.62 5.75
C ILE A 133 -9.66 2.25 4.57
N PHE A 134 -8.97 3.10 3.81
CA PHE A 134 -9.52 3.76 2.63
C PHE A 134 -9.82 2.75 1.52
N GLY A 135 -8.90 1.82 1.26
CA GLY A 135 -9.10 0.73 0.31
C GLY A 135 -10.22 -0.23 0.73
N ALA A 136 -10.24 -0.64 2.01
CA ALA A 136 -11.25 -1.54 2.54
C ALA A 136 -12.68 -0.97 2.44
N ALA A 137 -12.85 0.35 2.57
CA ALA A 137 -14.13 1.04 2.44
C ALA A 137 -14.72 0.93 1.02
N LEU A 138 -13.86 0.84 -0.01
CA LEU A 138 -14.26 0.78 -1.41
C LEU A 138 -14.23 -0.63 -2.01
N GLU A 139 -13.47 -1.56 -1.41
CA GLU A 139 -13.37 -2.94 -1.91
C GLU A 139 -14.75 -3.57 -2.09
N CYS A 140 -15.00 -4.21 -3.22
CA CYS A 140 -16.27 -4.86 -3.60
C CYS A 140 -17.45 -3.92 -3.93
N ALA A 141 -17.31 -2.61 -3.73
CA ALA A 141 -18.22 -1.63 -4.30
C ALA A 141 -18.04 -1.57 -5.84
N THR A 142 -18.95 -0.91 -6.54
CA THR A 142 -18.80 -0.62 -7.97
C THR A 142 -18.31 0.82 -8.16
N ILE A 143 -17.53 1.07 -9.21
CA ILE A 143 -17.19 2.43 -9.63
C ILE A 143 -18.47 3.25 -9.83
N GLY A 144 -18.48 4.47 -9.31
CA GLY A 144 -19.65 5.35 -9.19
C GLY A 144 -20.42 5.21 -7.88
N SER A 145 -20.00 4.31 -6.98
CA SER A 145 -20.67 4.13 -5.68
C SER A 145 -20.23 5.15 -4.65
N ARG A 146 -21.16 5.54 -3.78
CA ARG A 146 -20.87 6.16 -2.48
C ARG A 146 -21.14 5.17 -1.37
N THR A 147 -20.20 4.97 -0.48
CA THR A 147 -20.34 4.13 0.71
C THR A 147 -20.21 4.96 1.98
N VAL A 148 -20.80 4.48 3.08
CA VAL A 148 -20.51 4.94 4.44
C VAL A 148 -20.13 3.73 5.27
N SER A 149 -18.97 3.81 5.91
CA SER A 149 -18.42 2.75 6.76
C SER A 149 -18.28 3.27 8.19
N ALA A 150 -18.62 2.44 9.16
CA ALA A 150 -18.51 2.75 10.57
C ALA A 150 -17.39 1.95 11.23
N PHE A 151 -16.55 2.64 12.00
CA PHE A 151 -15.38 2.09 12.65
C PHE A 151 -15.48 2.32 14.16
N PRO A 152 -15.66 1.27 14.97
CA PRO A 152 -15.69 1.39 16.42
C PRO A 152 -14.35 1.86 17.00
N ALA A 153 -14.40 2.46 18.18
CA ALA A 153 -13.20 2.85 18.91
C ALA A 153 -12.29 1.63 19.17
N GLY A 154 -10.98 1.84 19.12
CA GLY A 154 -9.98 0.79 19.34
C GLY A 154 -9.62 -0.03 18.10
N VAL A 155 -10.35 0.09 16.98
CA VAL A 155 -10.08 -0.74 15.78
C VAL A 155 -8.72 -0.44 15.14
N LEU A 156 -8.27 0.81 15.19
CA LEU A 156 -6.95 1.21 14.70
C LEU A 156 -5.86 1.10 15.78
N GLY A 157 -6.16 0.46 16.91
CA GLY A 157 -5.28 0.34 18.07
C GLY A 157 -5.89 0.96 19.33
N GLU A 158 -5.33 0.59 20.48
CA GLU A 158 -5.79 1.04 21.79
C GLU A 158 -5.85 2.57 21.86
N GLY A 159 -7.02 3.10 22.23
CA GLY A 159 -7.25 4.55 22.35
C GLY A 159 -7.66 5.27 21.07
N SER A 160 -7.72 4.59 19.91
CA SER A 160 -8.27 5.20 18.69
C SER A 160 -9.76 5.53 18.85
N PRO A 161 -10.22 6.73 18.42
CA PRO A 161 -11.62 7.11 18.50
C PRO A 161 -12.47 6.31 17.50
N ALA A 162 -13.78 6.32 17.70
CA ALA A 162 -14.71 5.83 16.69
C ALA A 162 -14.91 6.89 15.60
N PHE A 163 -15.07 6.47 14.35
CA PHE A 163 -15.27 7.38 13.23
C PHE A 163 -16.12 6.75 12.13
N LEU A 164 -16.62 7.60 11.26
CA LEU A 164 -17.26 7.22 10.01
C LEU A 164 -16.36 7.61 8.84
N LEU A 165 -16.37 6.80 7.80
CA LEU A 165 -15.71 7.09 6.54
C LEU A 165 -16.75 7.04 5.42
N VAL A 166 -17.02 8.19 4.83
CA VAL A 166 -17.78 8.27 3.58
C VAL A 166 -16.78 8.21 2.43
N ALA A 167 -17.01 7.32 1.47
CA ALA A 167 -16.09 7.10 0.36
C ALA A 167 -16.81 7.03 -0.99
N ASP A 168 -16.33 7.79 -1.96
CA ASP A 168 -16.79 7.77 -3.36
C ASP A 168 -15.76 7.06 -4.23
N ALA A 169 -16.14 5.94 -4.86
CA ALA A 169 -15.33 5.30 -5.88
C ALA A 169 -15.53 6.03 -7.22
N ILE A 170 -14.56 6.81 -7.68
CA ILE A 170 -14.73 7.72 -8.82
C ILE A 170 -14.38 7.01 -10.13
N GLU A 171 -13.15 6.55 -10.23
CA GLU A 171 -12.65 5.88 -11.43
C GLU A 171 -11.47 4.96 -11.10
N GLU A 172 -11.28 3.95 -11.94
CA GLU A 172 -10.12 3.05 -11.90
C GLU A 172 -8.97 3.70 -12.67
N LEU A 173 -7.82 3.80 -12.02
CA LEU A 173 -6.59 4.36 -12.58
C LEU A 173 -5.73 3.26 -13.21
N PRO A 174 -4.96 3.58 -14.26
CA PRO A 174 -4.06 2.63 -14.88
C PRO A 174 -3.01 2.09 -13.90
N THR A 175 -2.75 0.78 -13.93
CA THR A 175 -1.68 0.13 -13.16
C THR A 175 -0.35 0.08 -13.91
N ARG A 176 -0.18 0.96 -14.91
CA ARG A 176 1.05 1.20 -15.67
C ARG A 176 1.16 2.67 -15.99
N ALA A 177 2.39 3.18 -16.07
CA ALA A 177 2.67 4.53 -16.54
C ALA A 177 2.08 4.79 -17.93
N THR A 178 1.25 5.84 -18.04
CA THR A 178 0.55 6.25 -19.29
C THR A 178 1.18 7.46 -19.97
N GLY A 179 2.24 8.02 -19.39
CA GLY A 179 2.92 9.20 -19.89
C GLY A 179 3.48 9.04 -21.31
N THR A 180 3.86 10.19 -21.87
CA THR A 180 4.45 10.29 -23.20
C THR A 180 5.84 9.65 -23.22
N GLU A 181 6.14 8.83 -24.24
CA GLU A 181 7.45 8.20 -24.38
C GLU A 181 8.58 9.22 -24.50
N VAL A 182 9.67 8.96 -23.80
CA VAL A 182 10.89 9.76 -23.81
C VAL A 182 11.98 8.98 -24.52
N ALA A 183 12.78 9.68 -25.33
CA ALA A 183 13.88 9.05 -26.06
C ALA A 183 14.89 8.41 -25.09
N PRO A 184 15.42 7.20 -25.40
CA PRO A 184 16.39 6.54 -24.54
C PRO A 184 17.63 7.40 -24.28
N ALA A 185 18.04 7.48 -23.01
CA ALA A 185 19.23 8.21 -22.61
C ALA A 185 20.51 7.37 -22.82
N GLU A 186 21.57 8.02 -23.31
CA GLU A 186 22.84 7.34 -23.57
C GLU A 186 23.48 6.77 -22.29
N GLY A 187 24.00 5.55 -22.39
CA GLY A 187 24.68 4.85 -21.31
C GLY A 187 23.77 4.33 -20.20
N MET A 188 22.44 4.42 -20.37
CA MET A 188 21.47 3.80 -19.45
C MET A 188 21.12 2.38 -19.92
N PRO A 189 20.78 1.47 -18.99
CA PRO A 189 20.19 0.17 -19.34
C PRO A 189 19.00 0.31 -20.28
N THR A 190 18.80 -0.64 -21.17
CA THR A 190 17.62 -0.67 -22.04
C THR A 190 16.49 -1.42 -21.34
N VAL A 191 15.27 -0.99 -21.59
CA VAL A 191 14.07 -1.56 -20.96
C VAL A 191 13.10 -1.97 -22.05
N THR A 192 12.68 -3.23 -22.01
CA THR A 192 11.58 -3.76 -22.81
C THR A 192 10.44 -4.19 -21.90
N PHE A 193 9.25 -4.42 -22.45
CA PHE A 193 8.07 -4.78 -21.67
C PHE A 193 7.39 -6.00 -22.28
N ASP A 194 6.80 -6.83 -21.42
CA ASP A 194 5.87 -7.87 -21.86
C ASP A 194 4.47 -7.31 -22.15
N ASP A 195 3.54 -8.19 -22.53
CA ASP A 195 2.15 -7.81 -22.87
C ASP A 195 1.37 -7.20 -21.69
N LYS A 196 1.82 -7.46 -20.45
CA LYS A 196 1.22 -6.89 -19.22
C LYS A 196 1.91 -5.60 -18.80
N GLY A 197 3.00 -5.21 -19.47
CA GLY A 197 3.78 -4.03 -19.15
C GLY A 197 4.92 -4.28 -18.17
N ALA A 198 5.19 -5.53 -17.75
CA ALA A 198 6.27 -5.84 -16.84
C ALA A 198 7.63 -5.60 -17.51
N PRO A 199 8.55 -4.83 -16.88
CA PRO A 199 9.82 -4.46 -17.50
C PRO A 199 10.84 -5.60 -17.44
N THR A 200 11.57 -5.79 -18.54
CA THR A 200 12.84 -6.53 -18.59
C THR A 200 13.97 -5.52 -18.79
N ILE A 201 14.94 -5.53 -17.89
CA ILE A 201 16.07 -4.59 -17.90
C ILE A 201 17.30 -5.28 -18.47
N THR A 202 17.89 -4.72 -19.52
CA THR A 202 19.13 -5.21 -20.13
C THR A 202 20.26 -4.24 -19.85
N MET A 203 21.28 -4.72 -19.13
CA MET A 203 22.46 -3.92 -18.79
C MET A 203 23.31 -3.64 -20.02
N THR A 204 23.94 -2.46 -20.04
CA THR A 204 24.85 -2.06 -21.13
C THR A 204 26.23 -2.70 -21.01
N GLY A 205 26.55 -3.33 -19.87
CA GLY A 205 27.90 -3.78 -19.52
C GLY A 205 28.88 -2.65 -19.20
N ALA A 206 28.39 -1.40 -19.12
CA ALA A 206 29.18 -0.28 -18.63
C ALA A 206 29.48 -0.43 -17.13
N PRO A 207 30.56 0.20 -16.61
CA PRO A 207 30.79 0.26 -15.18
C PRO A 207 29.61 0.91 -14.45
N ALA A 208 29.29 0.40 -13.26
CA ALA A 208 28.28 1.01 -12.41
C ALA A 208 28.59 2.49 -12.15
N PRO A 209 27.59 3.38 -12.18
CA PRO A 209 27.82 4.80 -12.00
C PRO A 209 28.24 5.08 -10.56
N THR A 210 29.10 6.08 -10.38
CA THR A 210 29.54 6.56 -9.06
C THR A 210 28.51 7.47 -8.39
N GLU A 211 27.52 7.93 -9.15
CA GLU A 211 26.42 8.79 -8.71
C GLU A 211 25.10 8.25 -9.25
N THR A 212 24.02 8.48 -8.52
CA THR A 212 22.68 8.09 -8.98
C THR A 212 22.31 8.85 -10.24
N ARG A 213 21.86 8.13 -11.26
CA ARG A 213 21.34 8.68 -12.52
C ARG A 213 19.89 8.27 -12.67
N VAL A 214 19.00 9.25 -12.85
CA VAL A 214 17.57 9.08 -13.08
C VAL A 214 17.25 9.57 -14.48
N VAL A 215 16.50 8.79 -15.25
CA VAL A 215 15.98 9.20 -16.56
C VAL A 215 14.53 8.75 -16.69
N ASN A 216 13.74 9.54 -17.39
CA ASN A 216 12.36 9.18 -17.69
C ASN A 216 12.35 8.32 -18.95
N LEU A 217 11.64 7.20 -18.91
CA LEU A 217 11.24 6.42 -20.07
C LEU A 217 9.87 6.89 -20.58
N ARG A 218 9.03 7.38 -19.67
CA ARG A 218 7.79 8.09 -19.95
C ARG A 218 7.65 9.30 -19.05
N GLN A 219 7.14 10.39 -19.59
CA GLN A 219 6.80 11.60 -18.86
C GLN A 219 5.29 11.66 -18.62
N GLY A 220 4.88 11.51 -17.37
CA GLY A 220 3.50 11.74 -16.93
C GLY A 220 3.18 13.23 -16.80
N ASP A 221 1.90 13.52 -16.67
CA ASP A 221 1.34 14.87 -16.52
C ASP A 221 0.39 14.99 -15.32
N GLY A 222 0.31 13.96 -14.48
CA GLY A 222 -0.43 14.01 -13.22
C GLY A 222 0.32 14.72 -12.09
N ASP A 223 -0.14 14.54 -10.87
CA ASP A 223 0.38 15.26 -9.70
C ASP A 223 1.85 14.98 -9.43
N VAL A 224 2.54 16.01 -8.93
CA VAL A 224 3.98 15.95 -8.64
C VAL A 224 4.20 15.26 -7.29
N VAL A 225 5.07 14.25 -7.27
CA VAL A 225 5.50 13.59 -6.04
C VAL A 225 6.37 14.55 -5.22
N ASN A 226 5.89 14.91 -4.03
CA ASN A 226 6.59 15.76 -3.08
C ASN A 226 7.33 14.93 -2.02
N PRO A 227 8.34 15.53 -1.34
CA PRO A 227 9.01 14.86 -0.24
C PRO A 227 8.06 14.53 0.91
N GLY A 228 8.06 13.26 1.34
CA GLY A 228 7.19 12.77 2.40
C GLY A 228 5.90 12.11 1.91
N ASP A 229 5.58 12.25 0.62
CA ASP A 229 4.37 11.67 0.05
C ASP A 229 4.37 10.14 0.10
N GLN A 230 3.16 9.59 0.09
CA GLN A 230 2.93 8.18 -0.18
C GLN A 230 2.74 8.02 -1.69
N VAL A 231 3.55 7.17 -2.32
CA VAL A 231 3.44 6.86 -3.75
C VAL A 231 2.89 5.44 -3.94
N ILE A 232 2.07 5.28 -4.98
CA ILE A 232 1.63 3.99 -5.49
C ILE A 232 2.45 3.71 -6.75
N VAL A 233 3.17 2.60 -6.78
CA VAL A 233 4.11 2.28 -7.86
C VAL A 233 4.02 0.83 -8.31
N GLN A 234 4.31 0.61 -9.57
CA GLN A 234 4.75 -0.70 -10.07
C GLN A 234 6.24 -0.63 -10.35
N TYR A 235 7.02 -1.61 -9.91
CA TYR A 235 8.48 -1.55 -10.06
C TYR A 235 9.13 -2.91 -10.29
N THR A 236 10.33 -2.88 -10.86
CA THR A 236 11.26 -4.00 -10.88
C THR A 236 12.64 -3.50 -10.49
N GLY A 237 13.25 -4.12 -9.48
CA GLY A 237 14.61 -3.88 -9.02
C GLY A 237 15.54 -5.03 -9.37
N ALA A 238 16.70 -4.72 -9.94
CA ALA A 238 17.72 -5.69 -10.30
C ALA A 238 19.12 -5.25 -9.87
N LEU A 239 20.00 -6.23 -9.67
CA LEU A 239 21.43 -5.96 -9.50
C LEU A 239 21.97 -5.41 -10.82
N TYR A 240 22.74 -4.32 -10.75
CA TYR A 240 23.28 -3.71 -11.96
C TYR A 240 24.37 -4.57 -12.62
N ASP A 241 25.10 -5.37 -11.85
CA ASP A 241 26.25 -6.13 -12.35
C ASP A 241 25.86 -7.26 -13.31
N ASP A 242 24.74 -7.95 -13.04
CA ASP A 242 24.32 -9.13 -13.80
C ASP A 242 22.84 -9.11 -14.23
N GLY A 243 22.09 -8.08 -13.84
CA GLY A 243 20.66 -7.96 -14.14
C GLY A 243 19.77 -8.90 -13.32
N THR A 244 20.29 -9.55 -12.28
CA THR A 244 19.50 -10.44 -11.42
C THR A 244 18.42 -9.61 -10.70
N VAL A 245 17.15 -9.89 -11.03
CA VAL A 245 16.00 -9.29 -10.35
C VAL A 245 15.96 -9.77 -8.91
N PHE A 246 15.96 -8.84 -7.96
CA PHE A 246 15.85 -9.14 -6.53
C PHE A 246 14.46 -8.84 -5.98
N ASP A 247 13.71 -7.96 -6.63
CA ASP A 247 12.36 -7.59 -6.21
C ASP A 247 11.53 -7.03 -7.39
N SER A 248 10.23 -7.34 -7.43
CA SER A 248 9.33 -6.85 -8.47
C SER A 248 7.86 -7.02 -8.08
N SER A 249 7.11 -5.92 -8.07
CA SER A 249 5.66 -5.93 -7.81
C SER A 249 4.84 -6.54 -8.96
N TRP A 250 5.44 -6.65 -10.15
CA TRP A 250 4.83 -7.35 -11.30
C TRP A 250 4.67 -8.86 -11.06
N THR A 251 5.46 -9.44 -10.14
CA THR A 251 5.38 -10.87 -9.82
C THR A 251 4.08 -11.21 -9.09
N SER A 252 3.63 -10.36 -8.17
CA SER A 252 2.33 -10.49 -7.51
C SER A 252 1.19 -9.92 -8.37
N GLY A 253 1.51 -9.01 -9.29
CA GLY A 253 0.54 -8.32 -10.14
C GLY A 253 -0.21 -7.19 -9.43
N THR A 254 0.22 -6.81 -8.23
CA THR A 254 -0.39 -5.76 -7.42
C THR A 254 0.63 -4.64 -7.19
N PRO A 255 0.26 -3.37 -7.46
CA PRO A 255 1.09 -2.22 -7.12
C PRO A 255 1.50 -2.20 -5.64
N ALA A 256 2.63 -1.56 -5.39
CA ALA A 256 3.16 -1.37 -4.04
C ALA A 256 3.01 0.09 -3.61
N GLU A 257 2.90 0.28 -2.31
CA GLU A 257 2.82 1.59 -1.68
C GLU A 257 4.06 1.87 -0.85
N PHE A 258 4.67 3.04 -1.06
CA PHE A 258 5.83 3.48 -0.27
C PHE A 258 5.72 4.95 0.12
N ALA A 259 6.11 5.28 1.35
CA ALA A 259 6.46 6.66 1.67
C ALA A 259 7.81 6.98 1.03
N THR A 260 7.97 8.14 0.37
CA THR A 260 9.28 8.51 -0.23
C THR A 260 10.41 8.54 0.80
N THR A 261 10.06 8.77 2.07
CA THR A 261 10.98 8.76 3.20
C THR A 261 11.38 7.36 3.70
N GLY A 262 10.59 6.33 3.36
CA GLY A 262 10.78 4.94 3.77
C GLY A 262 11.59 4.08 2.82
N VAL A 263 12.09 4.64 1.72
CA VAL A 263 12.87 3.94 0.69
C VAL A 263 14.35 4.37 0.67
N VAL A 264 15.20 3.58 -0.01
CA VAL A 264 16.63 3.88 -0.17
C VAL A 264 16.84 5.21 -0.92
N PRO A 265 17.93 5.96 -0.66
CA PRO A 265 18.14 7.30 -1.20
C PRO A 265 18.02 7.40 -2.73
N GLY A 266 18.52 6.41 -3.48
CA GLY A 266 18.45 6.40 -4.93
C GLY A 266 17.03 6.20 -5.45
N PHE A 267 16.21 5.38 -4.77
CA PHE A 267 14.80 5.19 -5.12
C PHE A 267 14.00 6.46 -4.83
N ARG A 268 14.26 7.12 -3.69
CA ARG A 268 13.67 8.44 -3.39
C ARG A 268 13.98 9.47 -4.48
N LYS A 269 15.24 9.58 -4.91
CA LYS A 269 15.66 10.48 -6.00
C LYS A 269 14.96 10.17 -7.33
N ALA A 270 14.56 8.91 -7.54
CA ALA A 270 13.83 8.51 -8.73
C ALA A 270 12.35 8.94 -8.70
N LEU A 271 11.78 9.12 -7.51
CA LEU A 271 10.37 9.44 -7.30
C LEU A 271 10.11 10.94 -7.14
N GLU A 272 10.83 11.60 -6.23
CA GLU A 272 10.53 13.00 -5.86
C GLU A 272 10.77 13.96 -7.02
N GLY A 273 9.79 14.84 -7.27
CA GLY A 273 9.79 15.77 -8.40
C GLY A 273 9.30 15.18 -9.73
N GLN A 274 9.02 13.87 -9.78
CA GLN A 274 8.34 13.26 -10.92
C GLN A 274 6.82 13.42 -10.81
N THR A 275 6.13 13.21 -11.93
CA THR A 275 4.67 13.28 -12.00
C THR A 275 4.04 11.90 -12.09
N VAL A 276 2.85 11.73 -11.53
CA VAL A 276 1.99 10.56 -11.75
C VAL A 276 1.81 10.32 -13.26
N GLY A 277 1.85 9.04 -13.65
CA GLY A 277 1.89 8.59 -15.04
C GLY A 277 3.30 8.49 -15.64
N SER A 278 4.34 8.92 -14.92
CA SER A 278 5.73 8.78 -15.36
C SER A 278 6.24 7.34 -15.18
N GLN A 279 7.15 6.96 -16.07
CA GLN A 279 8.00 5.78 -15.89
C GLN A 279 9.44 6.24 -15.81
N VAL A 280 10.13 5.86 -14.75
CA VAL A 280 11.52 6.23 -14.50
C VAL A 280 12.42 5.02 -14.48
N LEU A 281 13.62 5.18 -15.03
CA LEU A 281 14.74 4.27 -14.90
C LEU A 281 15.80 4.95 -14.04
N VAL A 282 16.14 4.32 -12.92
CA VAL A 282 17.20 4.79 -12.03
C VAL A 282 18.30 3.75 -11.92
N VAL A 283 19.54 4.21 -12.04
CA VAL A 283 20.74 3.43 -11.69
C VAL A 283 21.42 4.12 -10.53
N MET A 284 21.73 3.39 -9.47
CA MET A 284 22.30 3.95 -8.24
C MET A 284 23.53 3.16 -7.75
N PRO A 285 24.56 3.86 -7.22
CA PRO A 285 25.66 3.20 -6.51
C PRO A 285 25.15 2.60 -5.20
N ALA A 286 25.92 1.67 -4.64
CA ALA A 286 25.57 1.02 -3.38
C ALA A 286 25.33 2.01 -2.23
N SER A 287 26.04 3.14 -2.19
CA SER A 287 25.85 4.18 -1.16
C SER A 287 24.47 4.82 -1.15
N ASP A 288 23.78 4.82 -2.30
CA ASP A 288 22.39 5.29 -2.45
C ASP A 288 21.39 4.12 -2.41
N GLY A 289 21.87 2.88 -2.29
CA GLY A 289 21.10 1.65 -2.11
C GLY A 289 21.28 1.08 -0.69
N TYR A 290 21.78 -0.16 -0.60
CA TYR A 290 21.93 -0.90 0.67
C TYR A 290 23.36 -0.91 1.25
N GLY A 291 24.25 -0.07 0.71
CA GLY A 291 25.57 0.18 1.26
C GLY A 291 26.47 -1.05 1.40
N ASP A 292 27.33 -1.03 2.41
CA ASP A 292 28.31 -2.08 2.70
C ASP A 292 27.72 -3.28 3.46
N GLN A 293 26.46 -3.19 3.89
CA GLN A 293 25.76 -4.27 4.60
C GLN A 293 25.00 -5.18 3.63
N GLY A 294 24.43 -4.63 2.56
CA GLY A 294 23.47 -5.36 1.71
C GLY A 294 22.13 -5.58 2.43
N GLN A 295 21.23 -6.32 1.80
CA GLN A 295 19.90 -6.62 2.36
C GLN A 295 19.31 -7.87 1.69
N GLY A 296 19.05 -8.93 2.47
CA GLY A 296 18.44 -10.15 1.95
C GLY A 296 19.27 -10.78 0.81
N SER A 297 18.70 -10.83 -0.40
CA SER A 297 19.37 -11.30 -1.62
C SER A 297 20.35 -10.29 -2.23
N ILE A 298 20.35 -9.04 -1.76
CA ILE A 298 21.18 -7.95 -2.28
C ILE A 298 22.54 -7.99 -1.58
N PRO A 299 23.66 -8.23 -2.30
CA PRO A 299 24.99 -8.26 -1.72
C PRO A 299 25.43 -6.90 -1.16
N ALA A 300 26.38 -6.94 -0.24
CA ALA A 300 27.13 -5.75 0.18
C ALA A 300 27.81 -5.07 -1.02
N ASN A 301 27.78 -3.75 -1.04
CA ASN A 301 28.36 -2.89 -2.08
C ASN A 301 27.76 -3.10 -3.48
N ALA A 302 26.56 -3.67 -3.58
CA ALA A 302 25.90 -3.89 -4.87
C ALA A 302 25.31 -2.59 -5.45
N PRO A 303 25.68 -2.19 -6.69
CA PRO A 303 24.95 -1.18 -7.44
C PRO A 303 23.61 -1.74 -7.93
N LEU A 304 22.59 -0.88 -8.00
CA LEU A 304 21.22 -1.28 -8.30
C LEU A 304 20.66 -0.52 -9.48
N VAL A 305 19.69 -1.14 -10.14
CA VAL A 305 18.84 -0.52 -11.15
C VAL A 305 17.38 -0.76 -10.83
N PHE A 306 16.53 0.24 -11.03
CA PHE A 306 15.09 0.10 -10.94
C PHE A 306 14.40 0.72 -12.15
N VAL A 307 13.33 0.06 -12.60
CA VAL A 307 12.29 0.67 -13.43
C VAL A 307 11.06 0.84 -12.57
N VAL A 308 10.50 2.05 -12.54
CA VAL A 308 9.37 2.40 -11.67
C VAL A 308 8.31 3.14 -12.48
N ASP A 309 7.10 2.62 -12.48
CA ASP A 309 5.89 3.31 -12.91
C ASP A 309 5.27 4.01 -11.70
N ILE A 310 5.04 5.32 -11.81
CA ILE A 310 4.39 6.11 -10.77
C ILE A 310 2.90 6.18 -11.12
N LEU A 311 2.07 5.53 -10.31
CA LEU A 311 0.65 5.27 -10.62
C LEU A 311 -0.29 6.19 -9.86
N GLY A 312 0.15 6.71 -8.71
CA GLY A 312 -0.62 7.66 -7.92
C GLY A 312 0.19 8.22 -6.77
N VAL A 313 -0.33 9.29 -6.18
CA VAL A 313 0.28 9.95 -5.03
C VAL A 313 -0.77 10.36 -4.01
N GLN A 314 -0.43 10.22 -2.73
CA GLN A 314 -1.17 10.81 -1.61
C GLN A 314 -0.22 11.78 -0.92
N HIS A 315 -0.56 13.07 -0.98
CA HIS A 315 0.31 14.09 -0.41
C HIS A 315 0.35 13.97 1.11
N ALA A 316 1.55 14.13 1.66
CA ALA A 316 1.69 14.27 3.10
C ALA A 316 0.84 15.45 3.59
N ALA A 317 0.08 15.26 4.66
CA ALA A 317 -0.66 16.34 5.28
C ALA A 317 0.29 17.51 5.56
N ALA A 318 -0.05 18.70 5.05
CA ALA A 318 0.76 19.88 5.26
C ALA A 318 0.95 20.08 6.77
N THR A 319 2.16 19.85 7.28
CA THR A 319 2.50 20.21 8.65
C THR A 319 2.36 21.73 8.73
N GLY A 320 1.27 22.19 9.33
CA GLY A 320 0.92 23.60 9.41
C GLY A 320 2.12 24.44 9.88
N GLN A 321 2.40 25.48 9.10
CA GLN A 321 3.22 26.61 9.55
C GLN A 321 2.47 27.42 10.61
#